data_AF-A0AAC9TVD4-F1
#
_entry.id   AF-A0AAC9TVD4-F1
#
_cell.length_a   1.000
_cell.length_b   1.000
_cell.length_c   1.000
_cell.angle_alpha   90.00
_cell.angle_beta   90.00
_cell.angle_gamma   90.00
#
_symmetry.space_group_name_H-M   'P 1'
#
loop_
_entity.id
_entity.type
_entity.pdbx_description
1 polymer ?
#
loop_
_entity_poly.entity_id
_entity_poly.type
_entity_poly.pdbx_seq_one_letter_code
_entity_poly.pdbx_strand_id
1 'polypeptide(L)'
;MPKYLLPQDELSRASDWISNFLMREGYHADYTIESLFEIDKFFKEKMNLVLERDDNRNFIFSISAYIGEVIRKKFKGHWDLSRDIDLDDETIGISFKNYKTIYPLNITLEIIQKKYTMKQYLKDNFGI
;
A
#
# COMPACT_ATOMS: atom_id res chain seq x y z
N MET A 1 -23.90 -10.32 12.99
CA MET A 1 -22.84 -11.13 12.37
C MET A 1 -21.52 -10.82 13.06
N PRO A 2 -20.64 -11.79 13.34
CA PRO A 2 -19.31 -11.46 13.85
C PRO A 2 -18.56 -10.67 12.77
N LYS A 3 -18.14 -9.46 13.10
CA LYS A 3 -17.35 -8.57 12.23
C LYS A 3 -16.01 -9.26 11.96
N TYR A 4 -15.70 -9.57 10.69
CA TYR A 4 -14.42 -10.14 10.31
C TYR A 4 -13.35 -9.07 10.54
N LEU A 5 -12.48 -9.27 11.52
CA LEU A 5 -11.31 -8.43 11.70
C LEU A 5 -10.27 -8.95 10.71
N LEU A 6 -9.82 -8.11 9.78
CA LEU A 6 -8.68 -8.48 8.95
C LEU A 6 -7.47 -8.71 9.87
N PRO A 7 -6.89 -9.91 9.92
CA PRO A 7 -5.70 -10.16 10.72
C PRO A 7 -4.52 -9.36 10.16
N GLN A 8 -3.69 -8.77 11.02
CA GLN A 8 -2.45 -8.10 10.60
C GLN A 8 -1.52 -9.06 9.81
N ASP A 9 -1.61 -10.36 10.08
CA ASP A 9 -0.89 -11.39 9.35
C ASP A 9 -1.33 -11.48 7.87
N GLU A 10 -2.57 -11.12 7.53
CA GLU A 10 -3.02 -11.06 6.14
C GLU A 10 -2.34 -9.91 5.38
N LEU A 11 -2.24 -8.73 5.99
CA LEU A 11 -1.49 -7.60 5.44
C LEU A 11 -0.02 -7.97 5.23
N SER A 12 0.60 -8.61 6.23
CA SER A 12 2.00 -9.02 6.16
C SER A 12 2.22 -10.05 5.04
N ARG A 13 1.34 -11.05 4.92
CA ARG A 13 1.42 -12.06 3.85
C ARG A 13 1.21 -11.46 2.46
N ALA A 14 0.25 -10.56 2.29
CA ALA A 14 -0.01 -9.90 1.01
C ALA A 14 1.17 -9.02 0.59
N SER A 15 1.70 -8.26 1.55
CA SER A 15 2.90 -7.44 1.40
C SER A 15 4.13 -8.27 1.00
N ASP A 16 4.40 -9.38 1.67
CA ASP A 16 5.53 -10.26 1.35
C ASP A 16 5.37 -10.92 -0.03
N TRP A 17 4.15 -11.33 -0.38
CA TRP A 17 3.87 -11.92 -1.68
C TRP A 17 4.17 -10.95 -2.82
N ILE A 18 3.68 -9.70 -2.73
CA ILE A 18 3.90 -8.71 -3.79
C ILE A 18 5.35 -8.25 -3.85
N SER A 19 6.03 -8.11 -2.71
CA SER A 19 7.46 -7.79 -2.64
C SER A 19 8.27 -8.83 -3.43
N ASN A 20 8.02 -10.12 -3.19
CA ASN A 20 8.67 -11.22 -3.91
C ASN A 20 8.29 -11.26 -5.41
N PHE A 21 7.05 -10.92 -5.76
CA PHE A 21 6.64 -10.78 -7.16
C PHE A 21 7.42 -9.66 -7.85
N LEU A 22 7.43 -8.46 -7.28
CA LEU A 22 8.12 -7.29 -7.85
C LEU A 22 9.62 -7.53 -8.01
N MET A 23 10.27 -8.15 -7.02
CA MET A 23 11.68 -8.53 -7.11
C MET A 23 11.96 -9.52 -8.26
N ARG A 24 11.07 -10.49 -8.50
CA ARG A 24 11.18 -11.41 -9.65
C ARG A 24 11.00 -10.71 -10.99
N GLU A 25 10.16 -9.67 -11.04
CA GLU A 25 9.97 -8.82 -12.21
C GLU A 25 11.11 -7.78 -12.40
N GLY A 26 12.11 -7.77 -11.51
CA GLY A 26 13.30 -6.91 -11.62
C GLY A 26 13.19 -5.55 -10.93
N TYR A 27 12.17 -5.32 -10.11
CA TYR A 27 12.01 -4.11 -9.29
C TYR A 27 12.63 -4.28 -7.92
N HIS A 28 13.15 -3.19 -7.33
CA HIS A 28 13.69 -3.20 -5.97
C HIS A 28 12.55 -3.01 -4.96
N ALA A 29 12.10 -4.09 -4.31
CA ALA A 29 10.98 -4.10 -3.35
C ALA A 29 11.38 -4.68 -1.97
N ASP A 30 12.36 -4.07 -1.29
CA ASP A 30 13.01 -4.57 -0.07
C ASP A 30 12.58 -3.89 1.24
N TYR A 31 11.44 -3.22 1.22
CA TYR A 31 10.89 -2.44 2.33
C TYR A 31 11.65 -1.16 2.74
N THR A 32 12.53 -0.65 1.88
CA THR A 32 13.12 0.70 2.04
C THR A 32 12.20 1.80 1.53
N ILE A 33 12.45 3.07 1.86
CA ILE A 33 11.66 4.17 1.28
C ILE A 33 11.90 4.27 -0.22
N GLU A 34 13.12 4.02 -0.65
CA GLU A 34 13.56 4.00 -2.04
C GLU A 34 12.76 2.96 -2.85
N SER A 35 12.42 1.82 -2.24
CA SER A 35 11.58 0.79 -2.86
C SER A 35 10.17 1.27 -3.22
N LEU A 36 9.66 2.34 -2.58
CA LEU A 36 8.37 2.93 -2.94
C LEU A 36 8.44 3.65 -4.29
N PHE A 37 9.60 4.14 -4.70
CA PHE A 37 9.77 4.78 -6.00
C PHE A 37 9.74 3.75 -7.14
N GLU A 38 10.12 2.51 -6.86
CA GLU A 38 9.96 1.40 -7.81
C GLU A 38 8.49 1.06 -8.06
N ILE A 39 7.58 1.36 -7.12
CA ILE A 39 6.14 1.22 -7.32
C ILE A 39 5.62 2.20 -8.37
N ASP A 40 6.09 3.46 -8.34
CA ASP A 40 5.76 4.45 -9.38
C ASP A 40 6.22 3.96 -10.76
N LYS A 41 7.44 3.40 -10.83
CA LYS A 41 8.01 2.86 -12.06
C LYS A 41 7.23 1.64 -12.56
N PHE A 42 6.90 0.70 -11.67
CA PHE A 42 6.10 -0.47 -11.99
C PHE A 42 4.74 -0.07 -12.57
N PHE A 43 4.01 0.83 -11.92
CA PHE A 43 2.73 1.31 -12.45
C PHE A 43 2.89 2.04 -13.78
N LYS A 44 3.97 2.79 -13.99
CA LYS A 44 4.24 3.43 -15.29
C LYS A 44 4.48 2.41 -16.42
N GLU A 45 5.19 1.33 -16.14
CA GLU A 45 5.61 0.34 -17.15
C GLU A 45 4.59 -0.79 -17.36
N LYS A 46 3.85 -1.16 -16.31
CA LYS A 46 3.05 -2.38 -16.24
C LYS A 46 1.59 -2.13 -15.82
N MET A 47 1.08 -0.89 -15.92
CA MET A 47 -0.30 -0.56 -15.55
C MET A 47 -1.33 -1.53 -16.16
N ASN A 48 -1.21 -1.79 -17.46
CA ASN A 48 -2.16 -2.64 -18.18
C ASN A 48 -2.17 -4.08 -17.62
N LEU A 49 -1.01 -4.61 -17.24
CA LEU A 49 -0.90 -5.92 -16.59
C LEU A 49 -1.67 -5.97 -15.26
N VAL A 50 -1.72 -4.87 -14.52
CA VAL A 50 -2.49 -4.79 -13.27
C VAL A 50 -3.99 -4.70 -13.54
N LEU A 51 -4.41 -3.86 -14.50
CA LEU A 51 -5.82 -3.59 -14.75
C LEU A 51 -6.53 -4.71 -15.52
N GLU A 52 -5.83 -5.42 -16.40
CA GLU A 52 -6.36 -6.50 -17.24
C GLU A 52 -6.44 -7.86 -16.50
N ARG A 53 -5.94 -7.93 -15.26
CA ARG A 53 -6.01 -9.14 -14.44
C ARG A 53 -7.40 -9.36 -13.86
N ASP A 54 -7.88 -10.59 -13.95
CA ASP A 54 -9.12 -11.03 -13.29
C ASP A 54 -9.07 -10.85 -11.76
N ASP A 55 -7.87 -10.89 -11.17
CA ASP A 55 -7.60 -10.73 -9.75
C ASP A 55 -7.04 -9.34 -9.37
N ASN A 56 -7.28 -8.32 -10.20
CA ASN A 56 -6.73 -6.97 -10.02
C ASN A 56 -6.94 -6.37 -8.61
N ARG A 57 -8.08 -6.64 -7.97
CA ARG A 57 -8.38 -6.20 -6.60
C ARG A 57 -7.39 -6.76 -5.58
N ASN A 58 -7.08 -8.05 -5.65
CA ASN A 58 -6.11 -8.69 -4.74
C ASN A 58 -4.69 -8.17 -4.99
N PHE A 59 -4.37 -7.89 -6.25
CA PHE A 59 -3.07 -7.34 -6.62
C PHE A 59 -2.88 -5.90 -6.10
N ILE A 60 -3.89 -5.04 -6.29
CA ILE A 60 -3.92 -3.66 -5.77
C ILE A 60 -3.88 -3.68 -4.23
N PHE A 61 -4.63 -4.58 -3.59
CA PHE A 61 -4.58 -4.78 -2.15
C PHE A 61 -3.18 -5.19 -1.66
N SER A 62 -2.51 -6.07 -2.40
CA SER A 62 -1.16 -6.51 -2.01
C SER A 62 -0.15 -5.37 -2.14
N ILE A 63 -0.21 -4.58 -3.23
CA ILE A 63 0.61 -3.37 -3.38
C ILE A 63 0.33 -2.37 -2.25
N SER A 64 -0.95 -2.15 -1.92
CA SER A 64 -1.31 -1.22 -0.86
C SER A 64 -0.80 -1.68 0.51
N ALA A 65 -0.88 -2.98 0.80
CA ALA A 65 -0.29 -3.57 2.00
C ALA A 65 1.22 -3.35 2.06
N TYR A 66 1.93 -3.53 0.93
CA TYR A 66 3.36 -3.27 0.85
C TYR A 66 3.71 -1.80 1.10
N ILE A 67 3.05 -0.85 0.42
CA ILE A 67 3.22 0.59 0.66
C ILE A 67 3.00 0.90 2.14
N GLY A 68 1.93 0.36 2.71
CA GLY A 68 1.61 0.52 4.12
C GLY A 68 2.70 -0.01 5.04
N GLU A 69 3.21 -1.22 4.80
CA GLU A 69 4.29 -1.81 5.59
C GLU A 69 5.57 -0.97 5.58
N VAL A 70 5.98 -0.44 4.42
CA VAL A 70 7.16 0.44 4.33
C VAL A 70 6.97 1.71 5.14
N ILE A 71 5.86 2.42 4.94
CA ILE A 71 5.60 3.69 5.63
C ILE A 71 5.44 3.44 7.13
N ARG A 72 4.69 2.41 7.52
CA ARG A 72 4.50 2.00 8.92
C ARG A 72 5.84 1.75 9.62
N LYS A 73 6.71 0.94 9.00
CA LYS A 73 8.05 0.62 9.56
C LYS A 73 8.92 1.88 9.66
N LYS A 74 8.95 2.70 8.60
CA LYS A 74 9.79 3.91 8.57
C LYS A 74 9.38 4.95 9.61
N PHE A 75 8.08 5.25 9.71
CA PHE A 75 7.56 6.33 10.54
C PHE A 75 6.99 5.86 11.88
N LYS A 76 7.24 4.60 12.25
CA LYS A 76 6.81 3.97 13.50
C LYS A 76 5.28 4.07 13.71
N GLY A 77 4.55 3.82 12.63
CA GLY A 77 3.10 3.77 12.63
C GLY A 77 2.55 2.43 13.13
N HIS A 78 1.24 2.39 13.34
CA HIS A 78 0.52 1.19 13.77
C HIS A 78 -0.71 1.02 12.87
N TRP A 79 -0.99 -0.22 12.47
CA TRP A 79 -2.19 -0.53 11.70
C TRP A 79 -3.44 -0.26 12.54
N ASP A 80 -4.37 0.50 12.00
CA ASP A 80 -5.70 0.73 12.56
C ASP A 80 -6.71 -0.11 11.77
N LEU A 81 -7.01 -1.28 12.32
CA LEU A 81 -7.89 -2.30 11.74
C LEU A 81 -9.27 -2.12 12.36
N SER A 82 -9.98 -1.08 11.93
CA SER A 82 -11.27 -0.71 12.50
C SER A 82 -12.36 -1.75 12.23
N ARG A 83 -13.27 -1.90 13.20
CA ARG A 83 -14.51 -2.68 13.11
C ARG A 83 -15.72 -1.83 12.68
N ASP A 84 -15.60 -0.51 12.62
CA ASP A 84 -16.72 0.45 12.46
C ASP A 84 -16.64 1.27 11.17
N ILE A 85 -15.74 0.92 10.26
CA ILE A 85 -15.78 1.44 8.89
C ILE A 85 -16.90 0.66 8.20
N ASP A 86 -17.91 1.35 7.67
CA ASP A 86 -18.93 0.75 6.81
C ASP A 86 -18.21 -0.10 5.75
N LEU A 87 -18.68 -1.32 5.51
CA LEU A 87 -18.02 -2.30 4.64
C LEU A 87 -17.88 -1.84 3.17
N ASP A 88 -18.43 -0.67 2.86
CA ASP A 88 -18.29 0.01 1.57
C ASP A 88 -17.04 0.92 1.52
N ASP A 89 -16.41 1.19 2.67
CA ASP A 89 -15.32 2.15 2.90
C ASP A 89 -13.99 1.47 3.32
N GLU A 90 -13.82 0.15 3.17
CA GLU A 90 -12.69 -0.71 3.60
C GLU A 90 -11.29 -0.04 3.59
N THR A 91 -11.02 0.82 4.56
CA THR A 91 -9.82 1.64 4.61
C THR A 91 -9.03 1.27 5.84
N ILE A 92 -8.19 0.27 5.64
CA ILE A 92 -7.15 -0.12 6.58
C ILE A 92 -6.21 1.08 6.76
N GLY A 93 -6.23 1.67 7.94
CA GLY A 93 -5.47 2.88 8.24
C GLY A 93 -4.11 2.59 8.86
N ILE A 94 -3.20 3.55 8.80
CA ILE A 94 -1.99 3.56 9.63
C ILE A 94 -1.97 4.86 10.41
N SER A 95 -2.04 4.74 11.73
CA SER A 95 -1.95 5.88 12.65
C SER A 95 -0.51 6.11 13.11
N PHE A 96 -0.16 7.38 13.29
CA PHE A 96 1.15 7.80 13.78
C PHE A 96 1.01 8.77 14.94
N LYS A 97 2.08 8.90 15.74
CA LYS A 97 2.12 9.89 16.82
C LYS A 97 2.21 11.33 16.31
N ASN A 98 3.00 11.54 15.25
CA ASN A 98 3.40 12.87 14.78
C ASN A 98 2.93 13.18 13.35
N TYR A 99 2.19 12.27 12.71
CA TYR A 99 1.73 12.39 11.34
C TYR A 99 0.24 12.07 11.27
N LYS A 100 -0.42 12.57 10.22
CA LYS A 100 -1.82 12.23 9.96
C LYS A 100 -1.95 10.73 9.67
N THR A 101 -3.09 10.15 10.03
CA THR A 101 -3.45 8.80 9.58
C THR A 101 -3.45 8.75 8.06
N ILE A 102 -2.87 7.69 7.51
CA ILE A 102 -2.89 7.42 6.07
C ILE A 102 -3.68 6.15 5.78
N TYR A 103 -4.08 6.02 4.52
CA TYR A 103 -4.84 4.86 4.03
C TYR A 103 -4.16 4.30 2.79
N PRO A 104 -3.35 3.22 2.90
CA PRO A 104 -2.52 2.74 1.80
C PRO A 104 -3.29 2.35 0.53
N LEU A 105 -4.54 1.89 0.66
CA LEU A 105 -5.38 1.61 -0.50
C LEU A 105 -5.66 2.90 -1.30
N ASN A 106 -6.06 3.97 -0.62
CA ASN A 106 -6.27 5.28 -1.26
C ASN A 106 -4.96 5.75 -1.91
N ILE A 107 -3.83 5.56 -1.22
CA ILE A 107 -2.52 5.92 -1.79
C ILE A 107 -2.30 5.26 -3.15
N THR A 108 -2.53 3.95 -3.20
CA THR A 108 -2.33 3.12 -4.38
C THR A 108 -3.25 3.54 -5.52
N LEU A 109 -4.54 3.78 -5.23
CA LEU A 109 -5.53 4.18 -6.22
C LEU A 109 -5.20 5.54 -6.84
N GLU A 110 -4.72 6.49 -6.05
CA GLU A 110 -4.38 7.82 -6.56
C GLU A 110 -3.10 7.81 -7.41
N ILE A 111 -2.14 6.93 -7.13
CA ILE A 111 -0.97 6.67 -8.01
C ILE A 111 -1.42 6.06 -9.33
N ILE A 112 -2.32 5.07 -9.28
CA ILE A 112 -2.91 4.45 -10.49
C ILE A 112 -3.61 5.51 -11.35
N GLN A 113 -4.36 6.42 -10.71
CA GLN A 113 -5.00 7.57 -11.34
C GLN A 113 -4.03 8.68 -11.76
N LYS A 114 -2.72 8.53 -11.51
CA LYS A 114 -1.65 9.49 -11.81
C LYS A 114 -1.85 10.85 -11.17
N LYS A 115 -2.52 10.92 -10.02
CA LYS A 115 -2.70 12.16 -9.25
C LYS A 115 -1.41 12.61 -8.56
N TYR A 116 -0.57 11.66 -8.14
CA TYR A 116 0.75 11.91 -7.57
C TYR A 116 1.66 10.70 -7.72
N THR A 117 2.95 10.92 -7.42
CA THR A 117 3.97 9.86 -7.26
C THR A 117 4.18 9.57 -5.78
N MET A 118 4.77 8.42 -5.44
CA MET A 118 5.18 8.10 -4.07
C MET A 118 6.13 9.16 -3.51
N LYS A 119 7.03 9.70 -4.34
CA LYS A 119 7.91 10.80 -3.95
C LYS A 119 7.14 12.05 -3.54
N GLN A 120 6.14 12.46 -4.34
CA GLN A 120 5.32 13.62 -4.01
C GLN A 120 4.50 13.38 -2.74
N TYR A 121 3.90 12.19 -2.61
CA TYR A 121 3.11 11.81 -1.45
C TYR A 121 3.93 11.85 -0.14
N LEU A 122 5.13 11.28 -0.15
CA LEU A 122 6.01 11.26 1.02
C LEU A 122 6.47 12.68 1.42
N LYS A 123 6.76 13.53 0.44
CA LYS A 123 7.11 14.93 0.69
C LYS A 123 5.98 15.68 1.37
N ASP A 124 4.75 15.53 0.86
CA ASP A 124 3.61 16.30 1.34
C ASP A 124 3.09 15.82 2.71
N ASN A 125 3.24 14.52 3.01
CA ASN A 125 2.68 13.92 4.23
C ASN A 125 3.73 13.68 5.33
N PHE A 126 4.99 13.52 4.97
CA PHE A 126 6.07 13.15 5.89
C PHE A 126 7.31 14.06 5.83
N GLY A 127 7.38 14.97 4.85
CA GLY A 127 8.44 15.97 4.75
C GLY A 127 9.78 15.45 4.24
N ILE A 128 9.79 14.29 3.54
CA ILE A 128 11.01 13.68 2.96
C ILE A 128 10.98 13.60 1.45
#